data_AF-A0A2G6H934-F1
#
_entry.id   AF-A0A2G6H934-F1
#
_cell.length_a   1.000
_cell.length_b   1.000
_cell.length_c   1.000
_cell.angle_alpha   90.00
_cell.angle_beta   90.00
_cell.angle_gamma   90.00
#
_symmetry.space_group_name_H-M   'P 1'
#
loop_
_entity.id
_entity.type
_entity.pdbx_description
1 polymer ?
#
loop_
_entity_poly.entity_id
_entity_poly.type
_entity_poly.pdbx_seq_one_letter_code
_entity_poly.pdbx_strand_id
1 'polypeptide(L)'
;YQKRTKIPRLFVQEGEKKAEKACKHDIPSVAISGIQNLGRNGKLHEDLITLIEVCEVQELALVFDADWNDLSSNITLKKSADLRPRNFFWSARNFKEYCIQLKNSRNIYIDFYIGNVQPNEAKDKGVDDLLANTLKGKEEELKKEIDYIFNEKELERYKTARTLAFTKCSCFRRSP
;
A
#
# COMPACT_ATOMS: atom_id res chain seq x y z
N TYR A 1 -9.08 -2.60 16.19
CA TYR A 1 -10.51 -2.79 15.86
C TYR A 1 -11.41 -2.96 17.10
N GLN A 2 -11.44 -4.11 17.80
CA GLN A 2 -12.38 -4.33 18.93
C GLN A 2 -12.28 -3.25 20.03
N LYS A 3 -11.07 -2.81 20.34
CA LYS A 3 -10.80 -1.74 21.32
C LYS A 3 -11.04 -0.32 20.80
N ARG A 4 -11.46 -0.15 19.53
CA ARG A 4 -11.61 1.13 18.83
C ARG A 4 -10.39 2.05 18.94
N THR A 5 -9.20 1.45 19.00
CA THR A 5 -7.93 2.19 19.03
C THR A 5 -7.74 2.93 17.72
N LYS A 6 -7.41 4.22 17.81
CA LYS A 6 -7.10 5.04 16.65
C LYS A 6 -5.88 4.51 15.92
N ILE A 7 -5.95 4.44 14.59
CA ILE A 7 -4.84 4.02 13.74
C ILE A 7 -4.50 5.20 12.83
N PRO A 8 -3.42 5.95 13.09
CA PRO A 8 -3.06 7.09 12.25
C PRO A 8 -2.87 6.69 10.78
N ARG A 9 -2.17 5.56 10.56
CA ARG A 9 -1.86 5.03 9.23
C ARG A 9 -2.10 3.54 9.16
N LEU A 10 -2.81 3.13 8.11
CA LEU A 10 -3.11 1.75 7.80
C LEU A 10 -2.48 1.36 6.46
N PHE A 11 -1.70 0.27 6.46
CA PHE A 11 -1.09 -0.27 5.25
C PHE A 11 -1.96 -1.37 4.64
N VAL A 12 -2.10 -1.36 3.33
CA VAL A 12 -2.80 -2.40 2.56
C VAL A 12 -1.78 -3.15 1.73
N GLN A 13 -1.72 -4.47 1.89
CA GLN A 13 -0.70 -5.32 1.26
C GLN A 13 -1.35 -6.56 0.63
N GLU A 14 -0.74 -7.07 -0.45
CA GLU A 14 -1.15 -8.35 -1.03
C GLU A 14 -0.56 -9.52 -0.23
N GLY A 15 -1.43 -10.34 0.37
CA GLY A 15 -1.08 -11.54 1.12
C GLY A 15 -1.10 -11.38 2.65
N GLU A 16 -1.78 -12.33 3.30
CA GLU A 16 -2.04 -12.36 4.75
C GLU A 16 -0.75 -12.42 5.58
N LYS A 17 0.25 -13.18 5.09
CA LYS A 17 1.55 -13.31 5.75
C LYS A 17 2.29 -11.98 5.87
N LYS A 18 2.19 -11.12 4.84
CA LYS A 18 2.85 -9.80 4.84
C LYS A 18 2.23 -8.88 5.87
N ALA A 19 0.91 -8.80 5.87
CA ALA A 19 0.17 -8.00 6.84
C ALA A 19 0.38 -8.49 8.28
N GLU A 20 0.37 -9.82 8.51
CA GLU A 20 0.62 -10.40 9.83
C GLU A 20 2.03 -10.07 10.32
N LYS A 21 3.05 -10.25 9.47
CA LYS A 21 4.45 -9.95 9.83
C LYS A 21 4.63 -8.46 10.13
N ALA A 22 4.10 -7.57 9.31
CA ALA A 22 4.13 -6.13 9.57
C ALA A 22 3.44 -5.76 10.90
N CYS A 23 2.27 -6.34 11.20
CA CYS A 23 1.56 -6.08 12.46
C CYS A 23 2.35 -6.54 13.70
N LYS A 24 3.15 -7.61 13.60
CA LYS A 24 4.03 -8.06 14.70
C LYS A 24 5.14 -7.05 15.03
N HIS A 25 5.40 -6.12 14.13
CA HIS A 25 6.43 -5.08 14.25
C HIS A 25 5.81 -3.68 14.31
N ASP A 26 4.60 -3.56 14.88
CA ASP A 26 3.88 -2.30 15.09
C ASP A 26 3.63 -1.47 13.81
N ILE A 27 3.47 -2.14 12.66
CA ILE A 27 3.06 -1.53 11.39
C ILE A 27 1.64 -2.00 11.08
N PRO A 28 0.58 -1.24 11.47
CA PRO A 28 -0.80 -1.64 11.28
C PRO A 28 -1.09 -1.92 9.81
N SER A 29 -1.37 -3.18 9.49
CA SER A 29 -1.50 -3.66 8.11
C SER A 29 -2.70 -4.57 7.93
N VAL A 30 -3.33 -4.50 6.77
CA VAL A 30 -4.37 -5.42 6.32
C VAL A 30 -3.95 -6.08 5.02
N ALA A 31 -4.40 -7.32 4.86
CA ALA A 31 -4.17 -8.07 3.64
C ALA A 31 -5.38 -8.07 2.72
N ILE A 32 -5.10 -8.12 1.43
CA ILE A 32 -6.06 -8.47 0.38
C ILE A 32 -5.56 -9.74 -0.31
N SER A 33 -6.49 -10.62 -0.71
CA SER A 33 -6.14 -11.90 -1.37
C SER A 33 -5.64 -11.73 -2.82
N GLY A 34 -5.57 -10.49 -3.32
CA GLY A 34 -5.00 -10.17 -4.61
C GLY A 34 -5.10 -8.68 -4.90
N ILE A 35 -4.14 -8.13 -5.62
CA ILE A 35 -4.05 -6.68 -5.87
C ILE A 35 -5.24 -6.08 -6.62
N GLN A 36 -5.98 -6.91 -7.37
CA GLN A 36 -7.20 -6.54 -8.08
C GLN A 36 -8.47 -6.62 -7.20
N ASN A 37 -8.38 -7.25 -6.03
CA ASN A 37 -9.50 -7.53 -5.13
C ASN A 37 -9.66 -6.47 -4.02
N LEU A 38 -9.09 -5.27 -4.21
CA LEU A 38 -9.24 -4.14 -3.28
C LEU A 38 -10.69 -3.68 -3.09
N GLY A 39 -11.54 -3.97 -4.06
CA GLY A 39 -12.91 -3.51 -4.07
C GLY A 39 -13.77 -4.24 -5.08
N ARG A 40 -15.08 -4.06 -4.97
CA ARG A 40 -16.09 -4.63 -5.86
C ARG A 40 -17.07 -3.54 -6.29
N ASN A 41 -17.45 -3.54 -7.56
CA ASN A 41 -18.42 -2.58 -8.12
C ASN A 41 -18.04 -1.10 -7.88
N GLY A 42 -16.74 -0.80 -7.97
CA GLY A 42 -16.27 0.57 -7.77
C GLY A 42 -16.06 0.98 -6.32
N LYS A 43 -16.33 0.11 -5.34
CA LYS A 43 -16.23 0.43 -3.91
C LYS A 43 -15.19 -0.44 -3.21
N LEU A 44 -14.50 0.15 -2.23
CA LEU A 44 -13.63 -0.58 -1.31
C LEU A 44 -14.41 -1.69 -0.60
N HIS A 45 -13.73 -2.76 -0.19
CA HIS A 45 -14.36 -3.82 0.60
C HIS A 45 -14.96 -3.28 1.91
N GLU A 46 -16.19 -3.67 2.25
CA GLU A 46 -16.94 -3.09 3.37
C GLU A 46 -16.20 -3.21 4.70
N ASP A 47 -15.59 -4.37 4.97
CA ASP A 47 -14.77 -4.58 6.18
C ASP A 47 -13.63 -3.57 6.32
N LEU A 48 -12.99 -3.18 5.21
CA LEU A 48 -11.93 -2.18 5.23
C LEU A 48 -12.52 -0.79 5.50
N ILE A 49 -13.70 -0.49 4.97
CA ILE A 49 -14.39 0.78 5.28
C ILE A 49 -14.79 0.83 6.75
N THR A 50 -15.39 -0.23 7.28
CA THR A 50 -15.74 -0.32 8.70
C THR A 50 -14.50 -0.20 9.58
N LEU A 51 -13.37 -0.81 9.19
CA LEU A 51 -12.10 -0.65 9.92
C LEU A 51 -11.63 0.81 9.91
N ILE A 52 -11.68 1.49 8.76
CA ILE A 52 -11.33 2.91 8.61
C ILE A 52 -12.20 3.79 9.51
N GLU A 53 -13.50 3.58 9.51
CA GLU A 53 -14.46 4.35 10.32
C GLU A 53 -14.26 4.09 11.82
N VAL A 54 -14.21 2.83 12.24
CA VAL A 54 -14.13 2.45 13.67
C VAL A 54 -12.79 2.82 14.30
N CYS A 55 -11.71 2.78 13.53
CA CYS A 55 -10.37 3.11 14.02
C CYS A 55 -9.92 4.52 13.62
N GLU A 56 -10.84 5.35 13.09
CA GLU A 56 -10.59 6.73 12.66
C GLU A 56 -9.29 6.88 11.84
N VAL A 57 -9.15 6.04 10.81
CA VAL A 57 -7.92 6.00 10.01
C VAL A 57 -7.76 7.31 9.22
N GLN A 58 -6.60 7.96 9.37
CA GLN A 58 -6.30 9.23 8.72
C GLN A 58 -5.53 9.03 7.41
N GLU A 59 -4.77 7.94 7.31
CA GLU A 59 -3.91 7.65 6.18
C GLU A 59 -4.00 6.19 5.73
N LEU A 60 -4.15 5.97 4.42
CA LEU A 60 -4.19 4.63 3.82
C LEU A 60 -3.06 4.47 2.81
N ALA A 61 -2.17 3.50 3.01
CA ALA A 61 -1.02 3.27 2.16
C ALA A 61 -1.07 1.90 1.49
N LEU A 62 -1.26 1.87 0.17
CA LEU A 62 -1.17 0.64 -0.63
C LEU A 62 0.29 0.34 -0.94
N VAL A 63 0.79 -0.83 -0.54
CA VAL A 63 2.20 -1.23 -0.74
C VAL A 63 2.28 -2.39 -1.71
N PHE A 64 3.07 -2.20 -2.77
CA PHE A 64 3.37 -3.20 -3.78
C PHE A 64 4.70 -3.90 -3.52
N ASP A 65 4.81 -5.11 -4.07
CA ASP A 65 6.05 -5.87 -4.08
C ASP A 65 7.11 -5.22 -4.99
N ALA A 66 8.36 -5.60 -4.82
CA ALA A 66 9.48 -5.09 -5.62
C ALA A 66 9.36 -5.43 -7.12
N ASP A 67 8.61 -6.47 -7.48
CA ASP A 67 8.41 -6.93 -8.86
C ASP A 67 7.30 -6.18 -9.61
N TRP A 68 6.81 -5.06 -9.07
CA TRP A 68 5.69 -4.30 -9.64
C TRP A 68 5.92 -3.86 -11.09
N ASN A 69 7.18 -3.66 -11.48
CA ASN A 69 7.59 -3.23 -12.83
C ASN A 69 8.25 -4.34 -13.66
N ASP A 70 8.25 -5.59 -13.17
CA ASP A 70 8.89 -6.70 -13.87
C ASP A 70 8.10 -7.09 -15.12
N LEU A 71 8.79 -7.13 -16.26
CA LEU A 71 8.24 -7.67 -17.49
C LEU A 71 8.21 -9.20 -17.43
N SER A 72 7.14 -9.79 -17.97
CA SER A 72 7.03 -11.24 -18.10
C SER A 72 8.09 -11.77 -19.07
N SER A 73 8.94 -12.68 -18.60
CA SER A 73 9.88 -13.45 -19.43
C SER A 73 9.17 -14.53 -20.27
N ASN A 74 7.93 -14.90 -19.92
CA ASN A 74 7.12 -15.88 -20.62
C ASN A 74 6.15 -15.20 -21.59
N ILE A 75 6.69 -14.68 -22.69
CA ILE A 75 5.91 -14.09 -23.79
C ILE A 75 5.25 -15.24 -24.55
N THR A 76 3.94 -15.39 -24.39
CA THR A 76 3.12 -16.31 -25.19
C THR A 76 2.20 -15.49 -26.07
N LEU A 77 1.68 -16.07 -27.16
CA LEU A 77 0.72 -15.41 -28.06
C LEU A 77 -0.50 -14.78 -27.35
N LYS A 78 -0.79 -15.19 -26.10
CA LYS A 78 -1.91 -14.69 -25.28
C LYS A 78 -1.51 -13.79 -24.10
N LYS A 79 -0.22 -13.68 -23.76
CA LYS A 79 0.23 -12.90 -22.60
C LYS A 79 1.26 -11.87 -23.03
N SER A 80 0.88 -10.61 -22.91
CA SER A 80 1.75 -9.48 -23.16
C SER A 80 2.81 -9.34 -22.06
N ALA A 81 4.01 -8.87 -22.42
CA ALA A 81 5.12 -8.73 -21.48
C ALA A 81 4.82 -7.75 -20.33
N ASP A 82 3.96 -6.75 -20.59
CA ASP A 82 3.54 -5.69 -19.66
C ASP A 82 2.40 -6.09 -18.73
N LEU A 83 1.88 -7.33 -18.79
CA LEU A 83 0.69 -7.73 -18.02
C LEU A 83 0.82 -7.40 -16.53
N ARG A 84 2.00 -7.59 -15.96
CA ARG A 84 2.27 -7.31 -14.54
C ARG A 84 2.27 -5.80 -14.25
N PRO A 85 3.13 -4.96 -14.86
CA PRO A 85 3.07 -3.50 -14.69
C PRO A 85 1.67 -2.92 -14.92
N ARG A 86 0.96 -3.43 -15.93
CA ARG A 86 -0.42 -3.04 -16.21
C ARG A 86 -1.35 -3.37 -15.06
N ASN A 87 -1.30 -4.58 -14.51
CA ASN A 87 -2.12 -4.97 -13.37
C ASN A 87 -1.87 -4.08 -12.14
N PHE A 88 -0.60 -3.78 -11.84
CA PHE A 88 -0.24 -2.87 -10.75
C PHE A 88 -0.80 -1.46 -10.99
N PHE A 89 -0.67 -0.93 -12.22
CA PHE A 89 -1.24 0.37 -12.58
C PHE A 89 -2.77 0.42 -12.40
N TRP A 90 -3.50 -0.60 -12.86
CA TRP A 90 -4.96 -0.63 -12.69
C TRP A 90 -5.36 -0.74 -11.22
N SER A 91 -4.63 -1.50 -10.41
CA SER A 91 -4.87 -1.58 -8.97
C SER A 91 -4.64 -0.23 -8.28
N ALA A 92 -3.50 0.43 -8.51
CA ALA A 92 -3.21 1.78 -8.05
C ALA A 92 -4.30 2.80 -8.42
N ARG A 93 -4.73 2.76 -9.68
CA ARG A 93 -5.78 3.65 -10.19
C ARG A 93 -7.14 3.37 -9.55
N ASN A 94 -7.52 2.10 -9.45
CA ASN A 94 -8.79 1.72 -8.83
C ASN A 94 -8.81 2.08 -7.34
N PHE A 95 -7.70 1.84 -6.63
CA PHE A 95 -7.53 2.25 -5.24
C PHE A 95 -7.77 3.75 -5.03
N LYS A 96 -7.19 4.59 -5.92
CA LYS A 96 -7.45 6.03 -5.93
C LYS A 96 -8.93 6.34 -6.10
N GLU A 97 -9.60 5.73 -7.07
CA GLU A 97 -11.04 5.94 -7.29
C GLU A 97 -11.87 5.51 -6.07
N TYR A 98 -11.50 4.42 -5.40
CA TYR A 98 -12.18 3.95 -4.19
C TYR A 98 -12.03 4.95 -3.04
N CYS A 99 -10.83 5.51 -2.84
CA CYS A 99 -10.59 6.54 -1.84
C CYS A 99 -11.40 7.83 -2.13
N ILE A 100 -11.50 8.23 -3.40
CA ILE A 100 -12.36 9.35 -3.83
C ILE A 100 -13.84 9.05 -3.51
N GLN A 101 -14.29 7.82 -3.74
CA GLN A 101 -15.66 7.44 -3.40
C GLN A 101 -15.94 7.43 -1.90
N LEU A 102 -14.98 7.08 -1.03
CA LEU A 102 -15.14 7.18 0.42
C LEU A 102 -15.48 8.62 0.84
N LYS A 103 -14.76 9.59 0.27
CA LYS A 103 -15.04 11.02 0.46
C LYS A 103 -16.43 11.39 -0.04
N ASN A 104 -16.74 11.05 -1.29
CA ASN A 104 -17.98 11.50 -1.93
C ASN A 104 -19.25 10.84 -1.38
N SER A 105 -19.17 9.58 -0.94
CA SER A 105 -20.35 8.80 -0.54
C SER A 105 -20.54 8.67 0.98
N ARG A 106 -19.45 8.72 1.76
CA ARG A 106 -19.50 8.55 3.23
C ARG A 106 -18.94 9.73 4.01
N ASN A 107 -18.51 10.80 3.33
CA ASN A 107 -17.90 11.96 3.95
C ASN A 107 -16.63 11.62 4.77
N ILE A 108 -15.90 10.58 4.36
CA ILE A 108 -14.65 10.15 4.98
C ILE A 108 -13.48 10.81 4.25
N TYR A 109 -12.70 11.61 4.97
CA TYR A 109 -11.53 12.30 4.43
C TYR A 109 -10.28 11.55 4.89
N ILE A 110 -9.61 10.91 3.94
CA ILE A 110 -8.41 10.13 4.19
C ILE A 110 -7.34 10.52 3.18
N ASP A 111 -6.11 10.69 3.65
CA ASP A 111 -4.96 10.79 2.77
C ASP A 111 -4.56 9.39 2.32
N PHE A 112 -4.22 9.22 1.03
CA PHE A 112 -3.84 7.91 0.53
C PHE A 112 -2.55 7.97 -0.26
N TYR A 113 -1.82 6.87 -0.16
CA TYR A 113 -0.45 6.74 -0.62
C TYR A 113 -0.31 5.44 -1.39
N ILE A 114 0.55 5.45 -2.38
CA ILE A 114 0.96 4.25 -3.11
C ILE A 114 2.46 4.14 -2.94
N GLY A 115 2.91 2.96 -2.54
CA GLY A 115 4.32 2.66 -2.36
C GLY A 115 4.69 1.29 -2.85
N ASN A 116 5.99 1.03 -2.85
CA ASN A 116 6.56 -0.24 -3.25
C ASN A 116 7.82 -0.57 -2.43
N VAL A 117 8.09 -1.86 -2.28
CA VAL A 117 9.40 -2.34 -1.82
C VAL A 117 10.46 -2.01 -2.87
N GLN A 118 11.62 -1.52 -2.42
CA GLN A 118 12.76 -1.25 -3.28
C GLN A 118 13.59 -2.52 -3.51
N PRO A 119 14.10 -2.75 -4.73
CA PRO A 119 15.01 -3.85 -4.99
C PRO A 119 16.25 -3.78 -4.08
N ASN A 120 16.65 -4.91 -3.52
CA ASN A 120 17.84 -5.02 -2.68
C ASN A 120 18.68 -6.25 -3.05
N GLU A 121 19.88 -6.36 -2.48
CA GLU A 121 20.80 -7.47 -2.75
C GLU A 121 20.23 -8.83 -2.33
N ALA A 122 19.41 -8.86 -1.28
CA ALA A 122 18.75 -10.06 -0.77
C ALA A 122 17.57 -10.53 -1.65
N LYS A 123 17.14 -9.72 -2.64
CA LYS A 123 15.98 -9.95 -3.50
C LYS A 123 14.68 -10.11 -2.71
N ASP A 124 14.54 -9.36 -1.63
CA ASP A 124 13.31 -9.30 -0.85
C ASP A 124 12.20 -8.67 -1.71
N LYS A 125 11.05 -9.35 -1.81
CA LYS A 125 9.95 -8.90 -2.66
C LYS A 125 8.90 -8.17 -1.86
N GLY A 126 8.55 -8.71 -0.70
CA GLY A 126 7.54 -8.17 0.19
C GLY A 126 8.11 -7.58 1.48
N VAL A 127 7.24 -6.94 2.24
CA VAL A 127 7.56 -6.44 3.59
C VAL A 127 7.89 -7.58 4.55
N ASP A 128 7.28 -8.75 4.37
CA ASP A 128 7.63 -9.95 5.12
C ASP A 128 9.06 -10.41 4.86
N ASP A 129 9.50 -10.42 3.60
CA ASP A 129 10.88 -10.76 3.23
C ASP A 129 11.86 -9.78 3.87
N LEU A 130 11.60 -8.46 3.77
CA LEU A 130 12.42 -7.43 4.41
C LEU A 130 12.58 -7.68 5.92
N LEU A 131 11.47 -7.95 6.61
CA LEU A 131 11.45 -8.18 8.07
C LEU A 131 11.93 -9.58 8.49
N ALA A 132 12.13 -10.51 7.54
CA ALA A 132 12.65 -11.85 7.80
C ALA A 132 14.13 -11.99 7.42
N ASN A 133 14.60 -11.21 6.45
CA ASN A 133 15.94 -11.28 5.87
C ASN A 133 16.73 -9.99 6.13
N THR A 134 16.60 -8.97 5.27
CA THR A 134 17.45 -7.77 5.27
C THR A 134 17.44 -7.01 6.60
N LEU A 135 16.28 -6.95 7.26
CA LEU A 135 16.08 -6.24 8.52
C LEU A 135 15.94 -7.18 9.72
N LYS A 136 16.35 -8.45 9.59
CA LYS A 136 16.30 -9.40 10.71
C LYS A 136 17.14 -8.88 11.88
N GLY A 137 16.52 -8.73 13.06
CA GLY A 137 17.14 -8.15 14.26
C GLY A 137 17.28 -6.61 14.22
N LYS A 138 16.75 -5.97 13.18
CA LYS A 138 16.74 -4.53 12.93
C LYS A 138 15.37 -4.07 12.43
N GLU A 139 14.30 -4.76 12.80
CA GLU A 139 12.95 -4.56 12.26
C GLU A 139 12.43 -3.15 12.54
N GLU A 140 12.85 -2.55 13.65
CA GLU A 140 12.57 -1.14 14.01
C GLU A 140 13.10 -0.13 12.98
N GLU A 141 14.12 -0.49 12.18
CA GLU A 141 14.62 0.38 11.10
C GLU A 141 13.53 0.62 10.05
N LEU A 142 12.68 -0.36 9.76
CA LEU A 142 11.58 -0.20 8.78
C LEU A 142 10.57 0.85 9.26
N LYS A 143 10.22 0.80 10.54
CA LYS A 143 9.27 1.74 11.15
C LYS A 143 9.85 3.16 11.15
N LYS A 144 11.13 3.32 11.51
CA LYS A 144 11.83 4.61 11.43
C LYS A 144 11.90 5.13 10.01
N GLU A 145 12.10 4.26 9.02
CA GLU A 145 12.11 4.63 7.61
C GLU A 145 10.73 5.11 7.16
N ILE A 146 9.66 4.40 7.53
CA ILE A 146 8.28 4.84 7.30
C ILE A 146 8.04 6.21 7.94
N ASP A 147 8.39 6.40 9.20
CA ASP A 147 8.19 7.68 9.88
C ASP A 147 8.99 8.80 9.21
N TYR A 148 10.22 8.53 8.76
CA TYR A 148 11.04 9.47 8.01
C TYR A 148 10.42 9.85 6.66
N ILE A 149 9.85 8.88 5.94
CA ILE A 149 9.19 9.14 4.67
C ILE A 149 8.01 10.09 4.90
N PHE A 150 7.11 9.76 5.82
CA PHE A 150 5.82 10.45 5.98
C PHE A 150 5.86 11.73 6.83
N ASN A 151 6.88 11.96 7.65
CA ASN A 151 7.00 13.20 8.45
C ASN A 151 7.52 14.40 7.65
N GLU A 152 7.96 14.20 6.40
CA GLU A 152 8.52 15.27 5.59
C GLU A 152 7.41 16.03 4.84
N LYS A 153 7.43 17.36 4.91
CA LYS A 153 6.40 18.23 4.29
C LYS A 153 6.30 18.09 2.76
N GLU A 154 7.26 17.43 2.12
CA GLU A 154 7.38 17.30 0.66
C GLU A 154 6.87 15.97 0.07
N LEU A 155 6.13 15.14 0.82
CA LEU A 155 5.62 13.87 0.26
C LEU A 155 4.57 14.02 -0.87
N GLU A 156 4.42 15.21 -1.47
CA GLU A 156 3.70 15.42 -2.72
C GLU A 156 4.39 14.77 -3.93
N ARG A 157 5.67 14.37 -3.81
CA ARG A 157 6.44 13.68 -4.86
C ARG A 157 6.81 12.25 -4.45
N TYR A 158 7.21 11.43 -5.41
CA TYR A 158 7.72 10.07 -5.17
C TYR A 158 9.00 10.14 -4.33
N LYS A 159 8.92 9.70 -3.08
CA LYS A 159 10.04 9.65 -2.15
C LYS A 159 10.51 8.22 -2.02
N THR A 160 11.81 8.03 -2.21
CA THR A 160 12.48 6.73 -2.07
C THR A 160 13.37 6.78 -0.85
N ALA A 161 13.30 5.74 -0.03
CA ALA A 161 14.27 5.47 1.02
C ALA A 161 14.93 4.10 0.72
N ARG A 162 15.59 3.51 1.71
CA ARG A 162 16.45 2.33 1.49
C ARG A 162 15.65 1.10 1.09
N THR A 163 14.49 0.88 1.71
CA THR A 163 13.69 -0.34 1.56
C THR A 163 12.32 -0.07 1.00
N LEU A 164 11.77 1.13 1.19
CA LEU A 164 10.45 1.52 0.70
C LEU A 164 10.50 2.82 -0.10
N ALA A 165 9.56 2.96 -1.02
CA ALA A 165 9.21 4.25 -1.60
C ALA A 165 7.71 4.49 -1.54
N PHE A 166 7.31 5.75 -1.44
CA PHE A 166 5.91 6.17 -1.41
C PHE A 166 5.69 7.48 -2.19
N THR A 167 4.49 7.60 -2.74
CA THR A 167 3.94 8.85 -3.29
C THR A 167 2.59 9.13 -2.64
N LYS A 168 2.37 10.37 -2.18
CA LYS A 168 1.03 10.84 -1.85
C LYS A 168 0.20 11.02 -3.11
N CYS A 169 -0.97 10.42 -3.13
CA CYS A 169 -1.91 10.60 -4.23
C CYS A 169 -2.88 11.72 -3.88
N SER A 170 -2.79 12.85 -4.57
CA SER A 170 -3.71 13.96 -4.34
C SER A 170 -5.08 13.70 -4.97
N CYS A 171 -6.13 14.00 -4.20
CA CYS A 171 -7.54 14.01 -4.63
C CYS A 171 -7.91 15.28 -5.41
N PHE A 172 -6.99 16.22 -5.61
CA PHE A 172 -7.28 17.47 -6.30
C PHE A 172 -7.47 17.19 -7.80
N ARG A 173 -8.74 17.20 -8.24
CA ARG A 173 -9.03 17.75 -9.56
C ARG A 173 -8.44 19.15 -9.56
N ARG A 174 -7.42 19.39 -10.38
CA ARG A 174 -7.28 20.75 -10.91
C ARG A 174 -8.59 21.03 -11.63
N SER A 175 -9.41 21.91 -11.06
CA SER A 175 -10.44 22.55 -11.86
C SER A 175 -9.73 23.15 -13.09
N PRO A 176 -10.22 22.92 -14.31
CA PRO A 176 -9.67 23.58 -15.49
C PRO A 176 -9.73 25.10 -15.36
#